data_AF-A0AAV6X162-F1
#
_entry.id   AF-A0AAV6X162-F1
#
_cell.length_a   1.000
_cell.length_b   1.000
_cell.length_c   1.000
_cell.angle_alpha   90.00
_cell.angle_beta   90.00
_cell.angle_gamma   90.00
#
_symmetry.space_group_name_H-M   'P 1'
#
loop_
_entity.id
_entity.type
_entity.pdbx_description
1 polymer ?
#
loop_
_entity_poly.entity_id
_entity_poly.type
_entity_poly.pdbx_seq_one_letter_code
_entity_poly.pdbx_strand_id
1 'polypeptide(L)'
;MKVGICFVRPELEKAAKKIVQNCDGLPLAIIIVGKHLSKSEKTLEYWTNVAEKQIPIFDSTDDLEVFDALTIRFYNFPFDILKLVRLRYVAFTYNGELPASISKLWGLQYLIVRQHLSIKYSGVGSYLPMEIWSMKELRHLQVMGSNLPNPCGGSLLNLLTLSDVSPHSCTEEVLKGTPNLKK
;
A
#
# COMPACT_ATOMS: atom_id res chain seq x y z
N MET A 1 0.62 -30.96 15.50
CA MET A 1 0.97 -29.71 14.79
C MET A 1 2.32 -29.94 14.13
N LYS A 2 2.39 -30.01 12.79
CA LYS A 2 3.69 -30.09 12.09
C LYS A 2 4.25 -28.68 12.02
N VAL A 3 5.28 -28.40 12.80
CA VAL A 3 6.13 -27.22 12.61
C VAL A 3 6.79 -27.41 11.25
N GLY A 4 6.29 -26.71 10.24
CA GLY A 4 6.87 -26.70 8.91
C GLY A 4 8.22 -26.01 8.99
N ILE A 5 9.30 -26.79 9.00
CA ILE A 5 10.64 -26.28 8.81
C ILE A 5 10.68 -25.74 7.38
N CYS A 6 10.72 -24.42 7.20
CA CYS A 6 11.00 -23.82 5.90
C CYS A 6 12.44 -24.22 5.52
N PHE A 7 12.60 -25.32 4.79
CA PHE A 7 13.85 -25.62 4.11
C PHE A 7 14.04 -24.56 3.02
N VAL A 8 14.80 -23.51 3.35
CA VAL A 8 15.29 -22.57 2.34
C VAL A 8 16.25 -23.36 1.46
N ARG A 9 15.83 -23.68 0.23
CA ARG A 9 16.74 -24.24 -0.78
C ARG A 9 17.74 -23.16 -1.18
N PRO A 10 19.05 -23.30 -0.87
CA PRO A 10 20.05 -22.25 -1.14
C PRO A 10 20.08 -21.82 -2.62
N GLU A 11 19.75 -22.74 -3.52
CA GLU A 11 19.70 -22.50 -4.96
C GLU A 11 18.55 -21.57 -5.34
N LEU A 12 17.38 -21.72 -4.70
CA LEU A 12 16.25 -20.80 -4.88
C LEU A 12 16.54 -19.42 -4.27
N GLU A 13 17.32 -19.34 -3.20
CA GLU A 13 17.74 -18.06 -2.62
C GLU A 13 18.60 -17.25 -3.60
N LYS A 14 19.50 -17.91 -4.33
CA LYS A 14 20.33 -17.27 -5.36
C LYS A 14 19.47 -16.73 -6.50
N ALA A 15 18.51 -17.51 -7.00
CA ALA A 15 17.57 -17.07 -8.02
C ALA A 15 16.70 -15.90 -7.52
N ALA A 16 16.16 -15.99 -6.30
CA ALA A 16 15.37 -14.94 -5.67
C ALA A 16 16.13 -13.61 -5.56
N LYS A 17 17.40 -13.66 -5.12
CA LYS A 17 18.29 -12.49 -5.06
C LYS A 17 18.48 -11.85 -6.43
N LYS A 18 18.69 -12.66 -7.48
CA LYS A 18 18.85 -12.15 -8.85
C LYS A 18 17.56 -11.51 -9.37
N ILE A 19 16.41 -12.11 -9.10
CA ILE A 19 15.10 -11.56 -9.46
C ILE A 19 14.85 -10.22 -8.78
N VAL A 20 15.13 -10.10 -7.48
CA VAL A 20 14.99 -8.84 -6.74
C VAL A 20 15.94 -7.77 -7.30
N GLN A 21 17.16 -8.15 -7.69
CA GLN A 21 18.09 -7.23 -8.38
C GLN A 21 17.52 -6.74 -9.71
N ASN A 22 16.92 -7.63 -10.51
CA ASN A 22 16.29 -7.26 -11.78
C ASN A 22 15.03 -6.38 -11.62
N CYS A 23 14.49 -6.25 -10.41
CA CYS A 23 13.40 -5.32 -10.11
C CYS A 23 13.91 -3.87 -9.89
N ASP A 24 15.23 -3.64 -9.91
CA ASP A 24 15.88 -2.33 -9.76
C ASP A 24 15.41 -1.52 -8.53
N GLY A 25 15.03 -2.23 -7.46
CA GLY A 25 14.51 -1.61 -6.25
C GLY A 25 13.11 -0.99 -6.39
N LEU A 26 12.42 -1.17 -7.52
CA LEU A 26 11.04 -0.74 -7.74
C LEU A 26 10.09 -1.60 -6.89
N PRO A 27 9.44 -1.05 -5.85
CA PRO A 27 8.66 -1.88 -4.93
C PRO A 27 7.46 -2.55 -5.60
N LEU A 28 6.90 -1.93 -6.63
CA LEU A 28 5.85 -2.54 -7.45
C LEU A 28 6.34 -3.74 -8.24
N ALA A 29 7.51 -3.65 -8.88
CA ALA A 29 8.09 -4.78 -9.60
C ALA A 29 8.33 -5.95 -8.64
N ILE A 30 8.86 -5.68 -7.45
CA ILE A 30 9.07 -6.70 -6.40
C ILE A 30 7.75 -7.36 -5.99
N ILE A 31 6.70 -6.57 -5.74
CA ILE A 31 5.38 -7.10 -5.32
C ILE A 31 4.74 -7.91 -6.44
N ILE A 32 4.78 -7.41 -7.68
CA ILE A 32 4.23 -8.07 -8.85
C ILE A 32 4.92 -9.41 -9.09
N VAL A 33 6.25 -9.40 -9.12
CA VAL A 33 7.06 -10.61 -9.31
C VAL A 33 6.86 -11.58 -8.14
N GLY A 34 6.86 -11.07 -6.90
CA GLY A 34 6.59 -11.87 -5.70
C GLY A 34 5.22 -12.54 -5.75
N LYS A 35 4.16 -11.81 -6.15
CA LYS A 35 2.81 -12.35 -6.34
C LYS A 35 2.78 -13.41 -7.42
N HIS A 36 3.42 -13.17 -8.56
CA HIS A 36 3.53 -14.15 -9.65
C HIS A 36 4.24 -15.43 -9.18
N LEU A 37 5.43 -15.31 -8.57
CA LEU A 37 6.21 -16.41 -8.00
C LEU A 37 5.50 -17.12 -6.84
N SER A 38 4.56 -16.46 -6.16
CA SER A 38 3.76 -17.07 -5.11
C SER A 38 2.80 -18.12 -5.66
N LYS A 39 2.27 -17.90 -6.87
CA LYS A 39 1.28 -18.75 -7.55
C LYS A 39 1.90 -19.75 -8.53
N SER A 40 3.17 -19.59 -8.86
CA SER A 40 3.89 -20.45 -9.80
C SER A 40 4.54 -21.65 -9.11
N GLU A 41 5.12 -22.53 -9.93
CA GLU A 41 5.93 -23.64 -9.47
C GLU A 41 7.14 -23.18 -8.63
N LYS A 42 7.46 -23.96 -7.59
CA LYS A 42 8.58 -23.70 -6.67
C LYS A 42 9.80 -24.55 -7.03
N THR A 43 10.10 -24.58 -8.33
CA THR A 43 11.22 -25.33 -8.92
C THR A 43 12.38 -24.39 -9.25
N LEU A 44 13.61 -24.90 -9.15
CA LEU A 44 14.82 -24.12 -9.46
C LEU A 44 14.84 -23.66 -10.92
N GLU A 45 14.41 -24.53 -11.83
CA GLU A 45 14.32 -24.26 -13.27
C GLU A 45 13.40 -23.07 -13.55
N TYR A 46 12.19 -23.05 -12.98
CA TYR A 46 11.25 -21.96 -13.16
C TYR A 46 11.82 -20.62 -12.65
N TRP A 47 12.35 -20.60 -11.43
CA TRP A 47 12.91 -19.38 -10.84
C TRP A 47 14.12 -18.86 -11.60
N THR A 48 14.95 -19.76 -12.12
CA THR A 48 16.11 -19.39 -12.96
C THR A 48 15.64 -18.79 -14.29
N ASN A 49 14.62 -19.38 -14.92
CA ASN A 49 14.02 -18.85 -16.14
C ASN A 49 13.45 -17.43 -15.94
N VAL A 50 12.77 -17.19 -14.82
CA VAL A 50 12.27 -15.84 -14.43
C VAL A 50 13.42 -14.87 -14.17
N ALA A 51 14.53 -15.33 -13.58
CA ALA A 51 15.70 -14.50 -13.33
C ALA A 51 16.48 -14.12 -14.60
N GLU A 52 16.41 -14.94 -15.65
CA GLU A 52 17.12 -14.75 -16.91
C GLU A 52 16.32 -13.97 -17.95
N LYS A 53 14.99 -14.08 -17.94
CA LYS A 53 14.12 -13.30 -18.83
C LYS A 53 13.91 -11.88 -18.28
N GLN A 54 14.02 -10.87 -19.16
CA GLN A 54 13.46 -9.55 -18.85
C GLN A 54 11.95 -9.72 -18.62
N ILE A 55 11.51 -9.24 -17.46
CA ILE A 55 10.23 -9.55 -16.82
C ILE A 55 9.05 -9.23 -17.76
N PRO A 56 8.26 -10.22 -18.24
CA PRO A 56 7.06 -9.98 -19.07
C PRO A 56 5.86 -9.44 -18.27
N ILE A 57 6.03 -9.19 -16.97
CA ILE A 57 4.93 -9.15 -15.99
C ILE A 57 4.19 -7.79 -15.96
N PHE A 58 4.55 -6.85 -16.83
CA PHE A 58 3.82 -5.59 -16.92
C PHE A 58 2.43 -5.72 -17.59
N ASP A 59 2.17 -6.79 -18.35
CA ASP A 59 0.86 -7.00 -18.99
C ASP A 59 -0.26 -7.43 -18.02
N SER A 60 0.06 -7.86 -16.79
CA SER A 60 -0.95 -8.34 -15.82
C SER A 60 -1.14 -7.43 -14.61
N THR A 61 -0.73 -6.16 -14.71
CA THR A 61 -0.85 -5.21 -13.59
C THR A 61 -2.30 -4.83 -13.29
N ASP A 62 -3.20 -5.00 -14.25
CA ASP A 62 -4.62 -4.70 -14.13
C ASP A 62 -5.36 -5.59 -13.10
N ASP A 63 -4.82 -6.76 -12.73
CA ASP A 63 -5.44 -7.65 -11.74
C ASP A 63 -4.95 -7.43 -10.30
N LEU A 64 -4.14 -6.39 -10.04
CA LEU A 64 -3.68 -6.12 -8.68
C LEU A 64 -4.74 -5.41 -7.84
N GLU A 65 -5.39 -6.16 -6.96
CA GLU A 65 -6.35 -5.62 -5.99
C GLU A 65 -5.72 -5.27 -4.63
N VAL A 66 -4.55 -5.84 -4.33
CA VAL A 66 -3.87 -5.71 -3.03
C VAL A 66 -2.43 -5.26 -3.25
N PHE A 67 -2.08 -4.11 -2.68
CA PHE A 67 -0.72 -3.61 -2.56
C PHE A 67 -0.36 -3.52 -1.08
N ASP A 68 0.34 -4.54 -0.57
CA ASP A 68 0.85 -4.55 0.81
C ASP A 68 2.38 -4.47 0.79
N ALA A 69 2.88 -3.33 1.26
CA ALA A 69 4.27 -2.94 1.28
C ALA A 69 4.64 -2.33 2.64
N LEU A 70 3.97 -2.71 3.74
CA LEU A 70 4.20 -2.12 5.06
C LEU A 70 5.64 -2.34 5.57
N THR A 71 6.31 -3.41 5.14
CA THR A 71 7.70 -3.71 5.50
C THR A 71 8.72 -2.94 4.65
N ILE A 72 8.29 -2.30 3.57
CA ILE A 72 9.12 -1.51 2.66
C ILE A 72 8.99 -0.03 3.04
N ARG A 73 10.13 0.64 3.23
CA ARG A 73 10.18 2.09 3.49
C ARG A 73 10.30 2.84 2.17
N PHE A 74 9.30 3.66 1.86
CA PHE A 74 9.31 4.52 0.70
C PHE A 74 9.87 5.89 1.08
N TYR A 75 10.91 6.34 0.36
CA TYR A 75 11.43 7.71 0.48
C TYR A 75 10.68 8.69 -0.42
N ASN A 76 10.16 8.20 -1.55
CA ASN A 76 9.31 8.93 -2.48
C ASN A 76 7.97 8.19 -2.62
N PHE A 77 6.89 8.93 -2.89
CA PHE A 77 5.60 8.31 -3.17
C PHE A 77 5.70 7.44 -4.44
N PRO A 78 5.26 6.16 -4.41
CA PRO A 78 5.36 5.28 -5.57
C PRO A 78 4.25 5.59 -6.58
N PHE A 79 4.42 6.62 -7.42
CA PHE A 79 3.39 7.11 -8.36
C PHE A 79 2.81 6.05 -9.30
N ASP A 80 3.57 5.01 -9.61
CA ASP A 80 3.11 3.89 -10.42
C ASP A 80 1.92 3.14 -9.78
N ILE A 81 1.70 3.22 -8.46
CA ILE A 81 0.53 2.59 -7.82
C ILE A 81 -0.78 3.20 -8.34
N LEU A 82 -0.74 4.45 -8.80
CA LEU A 82 -1.91 5.16 -9.30
C LEU A 82 -2.39 4.64 -10.66
N LYS A 83 -1.56 3.87 -11.36
CA LYS A 83 -1.93 3.19 -12.61
C LYS A 83 -2.80 1.95 -12.35
N LEU A 84 -2.79 1.43 -11.12
CA LEU A 84 -3.47 0.21 -10.72
C LEU A 84 -4.90 0.49 -10.25
N VAL A 85 -5.78 0.82 -11.19
CA VAL A 85 -7.15 1.29 -10.90
C VAL A 85 -8.06 0.25 -10.23
N ARG A 86 -7.67 -1.03 -10.24
CA ARG A 86 -8.40 -2.13 -9.58
C ARG A 86 -7.99 -2.37 -8.13
N LEU A 87 -7.06 -1.58 -7.59
CA LEU A 87 -6.68 -1.66 -6.17
C LEU A 87 -7.88 -1.44 -5.25
N ARG A 88 -8.07 -2.40 -4.34
CA ARG A 88 -9.04 -2.36 -3.24
C ARG A 88 -8.35 -2.21 -1.89
N TYR A 89 -7.08 -2.61 -1.78
CA TYR A 89 -6.29 -2.54 -0.57
C TYR A 89 -4.91 -1.98 -0.85
N VAL A 90 -4.53 -0.92 -0.12
CA VAL A 90 -3.22 -0.28 -0.19
C VAL A 90 -2.70 -0.09 1.23
N ALA A 91 -1.53 -0.67 1.51
CA ALA A 91 -0.84 -0.55 2.78
C ALA A 91 0.65 -0.33 2.55
N PHE A 92 1.23 0.76 3.06
CA PHE A 92 2.66 1.04 2.86
C PHE A 92 3.22 1.98 3.94
N THR A 93 4.55 2.01 4.04
CA THR A 93 5.26 2.92 4.96
C THR A 93 5.87 4.09 4.19
N TYR A 94 5.35 5.29 4.42
CA TYR A 94 5.77 6.52 3.73
C TYR A 94 5.64 7.72 4.67
N ASN A 95 6.68 8.55 4.70
CA ASN A 95 6.78 9.68 5.63
C ASN A 95 6.56 11.05 4.96
N GLY A 96 6.28 11.07 3.65
CA GLY A 96 5.93 12.30 2.94
C GLY A 96 4.41 12.52 2.86
N GLU A 97 4.02 13.59 2.18
CA GLU A 97 2.63 13.92 1.92
C GLU A 97 2.05 13.02 0.82
N LEU A 98 0.88 12.45 1.06
CA LEU A 98 0.16 11.71 0.06
C LEU A 98 -0.34 12.69 -1.03
N PRO A 99 -0.09 12.41 -2.31
CA PRO A 99 -0.56 13.27 -3.38
C PRO A 99 -2.08 13.16 -3.52
N ALA A 100 -2.74 14.27 -3.86
CA ALA A 100 -4.18 14.34 -4.17
C ALA A 100 -4.64 13.27 -5.17
N SER A 101 -3.75 12.87 -6.08
CA SER A 101 -3.98 11.84 -7.08
C SER A 101 -4.26 10.44 -6.50
N ILE A 102 -4.04 10.19 -5.21
CA ILE A 102 -4.48 8.95 -4.53
C ILE A 102 -5.99 8.73 -4.67
N SER A 103 -6.78 9.81 -4.75
CA SER A 103 -8.23 9.77 -4.98
C SER A 103 -8.63 9.14 -6.32
N LYS A 104 -7.70 9.03 -7.28
CA LYS A 104 -7.92 8.33 -8.57
C LYS A 104 -8.10 6.83 -8.39
N LEU A 105 -7.67 6.27 -7.26
CA LEU A 105 -7.98 4.89 -6.86
C LEU A 105 -9.43 4.83 -6.33
N TRP A 106 -10.38 5.12 -7.22
CA TRP A 106 -11.82 5.24 -6.90
C TRP A 106 -12.40 3.99 -6.27
N GLY A 107 -11.78 2.84 -6.56
CA GLY A 107 -12.18 1.55 -6.04
C GLY A 107 -11.60 1.18 -4.67
N LEU A 108 -10.74 2.01 -4.09
CA LEU A 108 -9.99 1.66 -2.89
C LEU A 108 -10.90 1.57 -1.66
N GLN A 109 -10.79 0.46 -0.93
CA GLN A 109 -11.57 0.16 0.26
C GLN A 109 -10.74 0.26 1.54
N TYR A 110 -9.44 -0.07 1.47
CA TYR A 110 -8.51 -0.03 2.60
C TYR A 110 -7.31 0.83 2.24
N LEU A 111 -7.06 1.85 3.06
CA LEU A 111 -5.84 2.66 2.99
C LEU A 111 -5.15 2.66 4.36
N ILE A 112 -3.94 2.11 4.39
CA ILE A 112 -3.09 2.06 5.59
C ILE A 112 -1.77 2.75 5.25
N VAL A 113 -1.53 3.89 5.88
CA VAL A 113 -0.26 4.61 5.76
C VAL A 113 0.44 4.59 7.12
N ARG A 114 1.59 3.94 7.17
CA ARG A 114 2.46 3.98 8.34
C ARG A 114 3.56 5.00 8.15
N GLN A 115 3.95 5.62 9.25
CA GLN A 115 5.14 6.44 9.31
C GLN A 115 6.21 5.74 10.13
N HIS A 116 7.45 5.76 9.65
CA HIS A 116 8.56 5.20 10.40
C HIS A 116 9.12 6.24 11.38
N LEU A 117 9.20 5.90 12.66
CA LEU A 117 9.63 6.80 13.76
C LEU A 117 11.04 7.38 13.59
N SER A 118 11.91 6.74 12.79
CA SER A 118 13.28 7.21 12.55
C SER A 118 13.38 8.30 11.47
N ILE A 119 12.29 8.63 10.77
CA ILE A 119 12.27 9.68 9.76
C ILE A 119 11.68 10.93 10.41
N LYS A 120 12.48 12.00 10.51
CA LYS A 120 12.06 13.26 11.14
C LYS A 120 10.85 13.83 10.40
N TYR A 121 9.70 13.85 11.07
CA TYR A 121 8.52 14.59 10.62
C TYR A 121 8.66 16.04 11.13
N SER A 122 8.68 17.01 10.23
CA SER A 122 8.77 18.44 10.56
C SER A 122 7.44 19.19 10.40
N GLY A 123 6.35 18.50 10.06
CA GLY A 123 5.08 19.12 9.70
C GLY A 123 4.12 19.25 10.88
N VAL A 124 3.66 20.46 11.16
CA VAL A 124 2.45 20.71 11.95
C VAL A 124 1.26 20.60 10.99
N GLY A 125 0.89 19.39 10.55
CA GLY A 125 -0.10 19.24 9.49
C GLY A 125 -0.51 17.79 9.19
N SER A 126 -1.60 17.65 8.44
CA SER A 126 -1.99 16.37 7.85
C SER A 126 -1.10 16.06 6.65
N TYR A 127 -0.58 14.84 6.57
CA TYR A 127 0.04 14.34 5.33
C TYR A 127 -0.98 13.76 4.36
N LEU A 128 -2.27 13.74 4.71
CA LEU A 128 -3.33 13.31 3.81
C LEU A 128 -3.84 14.49 2.97
N PRO A 129 -4.11 14.27 1.69
CA PRO A 129 -4.75 15.27 0.84
C PRO A 129 -6.24 15.40 1.18
N MET A 130 -6.82 16.59 0.99
CA MET A 130 -8.25 16.83 1.23
C MET A 130 -9.16 15.96 0.34
N GLU A 131 -8.66 15.53 -0.81
CA GLU A 131 -9.35 14.67 -1.77
C GLU A 131 -9.67 13.28 -1.21
N ILE A 132 -9.06 12.88 -0.08
CA ILE A 132 -9.43 11.64 0.61
C ILE A 132 -10.93 11.58 0.87
N TRP A 133 -11.56 12.72 1.20
CA TRP A 133 -12.98 12.85 1.48
C TRP A 133 -13.90 12.58 0.28
N SER A 134 -13.34 12.45 -0.93
CA SER A 134 -14.08 12.09 -2.15
C SER A 134 -14.11 10.57 -2.43
N MET A 135 -13.36 9.77 -1.68
CA MET A 135 -13.17 8.34 -1.93
C MET A 135 -14.34 7.52 -1.40
N LYS A 136 -15.40 7.39 -2.20
CA LYS A 136 -16.70 6.80 -1.79
C LYS A 136 -16.63 5.32 -1.41
N GLU A 137 -15.68 4.55 -1.95
CA GLU A 137 -15.55 3.13 -1.63
C GLU A 137 -14.71 2.88 -0.37
N LEU A 138 -14.10 3.91 0.21
CA LEU A 138 -13.19 3.76 1.34
C LEU A 138 -13.96 3.32 2.61
N ARG A 139 -13.57 2.16 3.14
CA ARG A 139 -14.17 1.53 4.32
C ARG A 139 -13.26 1.57 5.53
N HIS A 140 -11.95 1.54 5.31
CA HIS A 140 -10.96 1.48 6.37
C HIS A 140 -9.81 2.45 6.09
N LEU A 141 -9.58 3.37 7.04
CA LEU A 141 -8.49 4.33 7.00
C LEU A 141 -7.64 4.22 8.28
N GLN A 142 -6.33 4.01 8.11
CA GLN A 142 -5.36 4.06 9.20
C GLN A 142 -4.21 5.00 8.83
N VAL A 143 -3.96 6.01 9.68
CA VAL A 143 -2.97 7.05 9.41
C VAL A 143 -2.16 7.45 10.64
N MET A 144 -1.19 6.59 10.99
CA MET A 144 -0.31 6.64 12.16
C MET A 144 -0.03 8.03 12.77
N GLY A 145 -0.84 8.44 13.74
CA GLY A 145 -0.74 9.70 14.49
C GLY A 145 -1.03 10.97 13.70
N SER A 146 -1.51 10.88 12.45
CA SER A 146 -1.73 12.02 11.56
C SER A 146 -2.97 12.82 11.94
N ASN A 147 -2.94 14.12 11.67
CA ASN A 147 -4.18 14.90 11.60
C ASN A 147 -4.96 14.51 10.33
N LEU A 148 -6.29 14.53 10.38
CA LEU A 148 -7.11 14.49 9.18
C LEU A 148 -7.21 15.89 8.55
N PRO A 149 -7.27 15.99 7.21
CA PRO A 149 -7.49 17.27 6.54
C PRO A 149 -8.95 17.71 6.77
N ASN A 150 -9.19 19.03 6.72
CA ASN A 150 -10.55 19.55 6.81
C ASN A 150 -11.42 18.94 5.69
N PRO A 151 -12.62 18.41 6.00
CA PRO A 151 -13.50 17.83 4.98
C PRO A 151 -13.97 18.81 3.90
N CYS A 152 -14.05 20.12 4.18
CA CYS A 152 -14.56 21.16 3.27
C CYS A 152 -15.91 20.78 2.61
N GLY A 153 -16.80 20.11 3.37
CA GLY A 153 -18.08 19.60 2.89
C GLY A 153 -18.04 18.19 2.26
N GLY A 154 -16.87 17.57 2.17
CA GLY A 154 -16.70 16.17 1.78
C GLY A 154 -17.16 15.19 2.86
N SER A 155 -17.42 13.95 2.47
CA SER A 155 -17.88 12.91 3.39
C SER A 155 -17.48 11.51 2.93
N LEU A 156 -17.02 10.72 3.89
CA LEU A 156 -16.69 9.31 3.73
C LEU A 156 -17.85 8.44 4.23
N LEU A 157 -18.93 8.41 3.46
CA LEU A 157 -20.17 7.73 3.84
C LEU A 157 -20.00 6.23 4.11
N ASN A 158 -19.07 5.56 3.43
CA ASN A 158 -18.85 4.12 3.60
C ASN A 158 -17.74 3.78 4.60
N LEU A 159 -17.15 4.78 5.26
CA LEU A 159 -16.06 4.56 6.21
C LEU A 159 -16.60 3.89 7.46
N LEU A 160 -16.11 2.68 7.72
CA LEU A 160 -16.50 1.85 8.85
C LEU A 160 -15.49 1.95 9.99
N THR A 161 -14.21 2.09 9.67
CA THR A 161 -13.15 2.21 10.68
C THR A 161 -12.19 3.34 10.35
N LEU A 162 -11.91 4.15 11.37
CA LEU A 162 -10.86 5.14 11.37
C LEU A 162 -9.96 4.83 12.55
N SER A 163 -8.66 4.65 12.30
CA SER A 163 -7.73 4.22 13.35
C SER A 163 -6.43 5.00 13.31
N ASP A 164 -5.78 5.07 14.47
CA ASP A 164 -4.45 5.64 14.64
C ASP A 164 -4.37 7.10 14.17
N VAL A 165 -5.44 7.87 14.37
CA VAL A 165 -5.49 9.32 14.06
C VAL A 165 -5.08 10.16 15.26
N SER A 166 -4.53 11.35 15.00
CA SER A 166 -4.28 12.35 16.04
C SER A 166 -5.60 12.75 16.73
N PRO A 167 -5.61 12.89 18.07
CA PRO A 167 -6.78 13.37 18.82
C PRO A 167 -7.30 14.74 18.33
N HIS A 168 -6.44 15.56 17.72
CA HIS A 168 -6.83 16.87 17.16
C HIS A 168 -7.76 16.75 15.94
N SER A 169 -7.84 15.57 15.32
CA SER A 169 -8.74 15.31 14.18
C SER A 169 -10.19 15.11 14.60
N CYS A 170 -10.47 14.94 15.89
CA CYS A 170 -11.81 14.66 16.41
C CYS A 170 -12.67 15.93 16.47
N THR A 171 -12.85 16.60 15.34
CA THR A 171 -13.70 17.79 15.20
C THR A 171 -15.13 17.41 14.81
N GLU A 172 -16.10 18.29 15.08
CA GLU A 172 -17.49 18.06 14.66
C GLU A 172 -17.63 17.85 13.15
N GLU A 173 -16.85 18.55 12.34
CA GLU A 173 -16.88 18.44 10.88
C GLU A 173 -16.45 17.05 10.41
N VAL A 174 -15.38 16.49 11.01
CA VAL A 174 -14.90 15.14 10.72
C VAL A 174 -15.93 14.10 11.14
N LEU A 175 -16.55 14.26 12.31
CA LEU A 175 -17.60 13.35 12.80
C LEU A 175 -18.85 13.38 11.90
N LYS A 176 -19.29 14.57 11.48
CA LYS A 176 -20.38 14.73 10.49
C LYS A 176 -20.02 14.12 9.14
N GLY A 177 -18.76 14.24 8.73
CA GLY A 177 -18.23 13.66 7.49
C GLY A 177 -18.09 12.13 7.52
N THR A 178 -18.13 11.49 8.68
CA THR A 178 -17.92 10.04 8.87
C THR A 178 -19.06 9.36 9.64
N PRO A 179 -20.31 9.44 9.14
CA PRO A 179 -21.50 9.07 9.92
C PRO A 179 -21.63 7.57 10.25
N ASN A 180 -20.93 6.70 9.53
CA ASN A 180 -21.07 5.23 9.63
C ASN A 180 -19.89 4.55 10.36
N LEU A 181 -19.07 5.32 11.09
CA LEU A 181 -18.00 4.76 11.90
C LEU A 181 -18.56 3.80 12.95
N LYS A 182 -18.00 2.60 12.97
CA LYS A 182 -18.32 1.58 13.98
C LYS A 182 -17.52 1.88 15.25
N LYS A 183 -18.16 1.63 16.40
CA LYS A 183 -17.53 1.65 17.72
C LYS A 183 -16.58 0.48 17.91
#